data_AF-A0A6P8Q3J9-F1
#
_entry.id   AF-A0A6P8Q3J9-F1
#
_cell.length_a   1.000
_cell.length_b   1.000
_cell.length_c   1.000
_cell.angle_alpha   90.00
_cell.angle_beta   90.00
_cell.angle_gamma   90.00
#
_symmetry.space_group_name_H-M   'P 1'
#
loop_
_entity.id
_entity.type
_entity.pdbx_description
1 polymer ?
#
loop_
_entity_poly.entity_id
_entity_poly.type
_entity_poly.pdbx_seq_one_letter_code
_entity_poly.pdbx_strand_id
1 'polypeptide(L)'
;MSSESVTLSNVFPENSASELIPRTKTRSISNSTKSGVGAKSLVSVPIEDGGKHMEKNPFRMPSDVDFFVFRDQEKEKRQAELEVQKSLKIHEKTTLMKAKLGGVRKEAHKENREEDESSRSKETRQDTESPDDSVWRLDVTKASPLEKESLLEYTKKKREMFLLQYALFVKRNEIQQMETTAVNEETKLEKAEQFLEEDASTFDEFLKENDRCSVDAIKIADKETKLKMDKVAEIRKLSAQVMSIKRSESSYQMGRMQNDLRALPDEDEEPVLYFTDPQQLMKIFTELEEQNLSLIQNSQDTEEALEELKHDLVLAKERMAKETKQLNELISRITASIEAEEEKSAELQIKSRVFSFEQHSEEDQDIMLDALHKKVKEVYQSCLGDDQASLTTLQMLMYIENQMEDLLDRIELIPTEKLELAEKLKDKERRKRLREEKMRQQKIHQEERLRRALERAQADTKKTTGRRLIFRSDPPASKQKIEKEEEIAVKELEETNYFFN
;
A
#
# COMPACT_ATOMS: atom_id res chain seq x y z
N MET A 1 48.17 -14.46 -18.43
CA MET A 1 48.10 -15.32 -17.24
C MET A 1 46.96 -14.79 -16.39
N SER A 2 45.89 -15.60 -16.27
CA SER A 2 44.67 -15.45 -15.43
C SER A 2 43.98 -14.08 -15.51
N SER A 3 42.96 -13.78 -16.31
CA SER A 3 41.67 -14.44 -16.64
C SER A 3 40.84 -14.90 -15.45
N GLU A 4 40.02 -14.01 -14.90
CA GLU A 4 38.78 -14.34 -14.17
C GLU A 4 37.69 -13.31 -14.49
N SER A 5 36.82 -13.69 -15.42
CA SER A 5 35.57 -13.02 -15.80
C SER A 5 34.42 -13.65 -15.01
N VAL A 6 33.76 -12.88 -14.15
CA VAL A 6 32.56 -13.35 -13.43
C VAL A 6 31.33 -13.06 -14.29
N THR A 7 30.96 -14.05 -15.09
CA THR A 7 29.67 -14.14 -15.79
C THR A 7 28.62 -14.73 -14.83
N LEU A 8 27.63 -13.94 -14.42
CA LEU A 8 26.43 -14.46 -13.73
C LEU A 8 25.40 -14.88 -14.77
N SER A 9 25.44 -16.17 -15.11
CA SER A 9 24.46 -16.86 -15.94
C SER A 9 23.20 -17.19 -15.14
N ASN A 10 22.05 -16.77 -15.67
CA ASN A 10 20.73 -17.30 -15.36
C ASN A 10 20.70 -18.82 -15.56
N VAL A 11 20.42 -19.58 -14.51
CA VAL A 11 20.05 -21.00 -14.59
C VAL A 11 18.83 -21.22 -13.70
N PHE A 12 17.68 -21.43 -14.35
CA PHE A 12 16.49 -22.01 -13.75
C PHE A 12 16.75 -23.48 -13.40
N PRO A 13 16.34 -23.97 -12.22
CA PRO A 13 16.12 -25.40 -12.03
C PRO A 13 14.64 -25.71 -12.24
N GLU A 14 14.33 -26.38 -13.35
CA GLU A 14 13.20 -27.31 -13.38
C GLU A 14 13.43 -28.38 -12.32
N ASN A 15 12.44 -28.62 -11.45
CA ASN A 15 12.43 -29.81 -10.63
C ASN A 15 11.03 -30.44 -10.65
N SER A 16 10.87 -31.34 -11.61
CA SER A 16 9.82 -32.36 -11.65
C SER A 16 10.34 -33.58 -10.89
N ALA A 17 9.76 -33.91 -9.74
CA ALA A 17 9.96 -35.22 -9.12
C ALA A 17 8.72 -35.64 -8.34
N SER A 18 7.92 -36.46 -9.02
CA SER A 18 6.91 -37.33 -8.45
C SER A 18 7.60 -38.65 -8.08
N GLU A 19 7.46 -39.12 -6.84
CA GLU A 19 7.74 -40.53 -6.49
C GLU A 19 6.91 -40.88 -5.25
N LEU A 20 5.73 -41.50 -5.44
CA LEU A 20 5.47 -42.93 -5.65
C LEU A 20 5.59 -43.77 -4.38
N ILE A 21 4.39 -44.04 -3.87
CA ILE A 21 3.98 -45.07 -2.92
C ILE A 21 4.53 -46.46 -3.34
N PRO A 22 5.10 -47.27 -2.43
CA PRO A 22 5.40 -48.65 -2.74
C PRO A 22 4.13 -49.51 -2.59
N ARG A 23 3.67 -50.02 -3.73
CA ARG A 23 2.77 -51.18 -3.84
C ARG A 23 3.47 -52.42 -3.29
N THR A 24 2.75 -53.24 -2.52
CA THR A 24 2.97 -54.69 -2.51
C THR A 24 1.69 -55.40 -2.92
N LYS A 25 1.90 -56.48 -3.69
CA LYS A 25 0.99 -57.11 -4.64
C LYS A 25 0.70 -58.54 -4.15
N THR A 26 -0.58 -58.90 -4.13
CA THR A 26 -1.17 -60.23 -4.45
C THR A 26 -0.64 -61.50 -3.75
N ARG A 27 -1.53 -62.29 -3.12
CA ARG A 27 -2.16 -63.49 -3.71
C ARG A 27 -3.12 -64.21 -2.74
N SER A 28 -4.35 -64.39 -3.23
CA SER A 28 -5.17 -65.62 -3.23
C SER A 28 -5.07 -66.62 -2.07
N ILE A 29 -6.16 -66.83 -1.33
CA ILE A 29 -6.67 -68.18 -1.03
C ILE A 29 -8.20 -68.17 -1.17
N SER A 30 -8.69 -68.98 -2.11
CA SER A 30 -10.07 -69.40 -2.27
C SER A 30 -10.36 -70.66 -1.44
N ASN A 31 -11.63 -70.85 -1.12
CA ASN A 31 -12.33 -72.09 -0.72
C ASN A 31 -12.49 -72.37 0.79
N SER A 32 -13.75 -72.46 1.24
CA SER A 32 -14.44 -73.75 1.45
C SER A 32 -15.35 -73.76 2.69
N THR A 33 -16.65 -73.94 2.43
CA THR A 33 -17.59 -74.85 3.13
C THR A 33 -17.71 -74.84 4.66
N LYS A 34 -18.91 -74.49 5.18
CA LYS A 34 -19.76 -75.29 6.12
C LYS A 34 -20.98 -74.44 6.52
N SER A 35 -22.16 -74.64 5.95
CA SER A 35 -23.19 -75.68 6.17
C SER A 35 -24.00 -75.54 7.48
N GLY A 36 -25.32 -75.41 7.31
CA GLY A 36 -26.36 -75.80 8.28
C GLY A 36 -26.78 -74.69 9.24
N VAL A 37 -28.04 -74.46 9.60
CA VAL A 37 -29.35 -75.13 9.42
C VAL A 37 -30.35 -73.99 9.70
N GLY A 38 -31.33 -73.64 8.87
CA GLY A 38 -32.51 -74.43 8.56
C GLY A 38 -33.67 -74.11 9.52
N ALA A 39 -34.51 -73.12 9.18
CA ALA A 39 -35.90 -73.06 9.64
C ALA A 39 -36.77 -72.46 8.53
N LYS A 40 -37.47 -73.38 7.86
CA LYS A 40 -38.57 -73.19 6.91
C LYS A 40 -39.78 -72.62 7.70
N SER A 41 -40.84 -72.01 7.18
CA SER A 41 -41.59 -72.33 5.96
C SER A 41 -42.85 -71.44 5.85
N LEU A 42 -43.43 -71.43 4.63
CA LEU A 42 -44.83 -71.15 4.23
C LEU A 42 -45.25 -69.68 4.03
N VAL A 43 -45.85 -69.23 2.92
CA VAL A 43 -46.36 -69.85 1.67
C VAL A 43 -46.44 -68.74 0.61
N SER A 44 -46.10 -69.06 -0.64
CA SER A 44 -46.55 -68.31 -1.83
C SER A 44 -46.77 -69.30 -2.97
N VAL A 45 -47.99 -69.33 -3.51
CA VAL A 45 -48.39 -70.12 -4.68
C VAL A 45 -47.92 -69.38 -5.96
N PRO A 46 -47.54 -70.09 -7.04
CA PRO A 46 -46.71 -69.56 -8.14
C PRO A 46 -47.52 -69.21 -9.38
N ILE A 47 -47.09 -68.22 -10.17
CA ILE A 47 -47.41 -68.13 -11.60
C ILE A 47 -46.20 -67.59 -12.37
N GLU A 48 -45.90 -68.28 -13.46
CA GLU A 48 -44.75 -68.15 -14.36
C GLU A 48 -44.91 -67.05 -15.43
N ASP A 49 -43.73 -66.60 -15.87
CA ASP A 49 -43.30 -66.25 -17.23
C ASP A 49 -43.70 -64.93 -17.93
N GLY A 50 -42.72 -64.35 -18.64
CA GLY A 50 -42.98 -63.51 -19.82
C GLY A 50 -42.63 -62.02 -19.81
N GLY A 51 -41.36 -61.67 -19.60
CA GLY A 51 -40.62 -60.59 -20.28
C GLY A 51 -41.15 -59.14 -20.36
N LYS A 52 -40.40 -58.19 -19.77
CA LYS A 52 -39.92 -56.92 -20.39
C LYS A 52 -39.17 -56.07 -19.35
N HIS A 53 -38.09 -55.42 -19.81
CA HIS A 53 -37.37 -54.27 -19.21
C HIS A 53 -37.77 -53.90 -17.77
N MET A 54 -36.98 -54.35 -16.78
CA MET A 54 -36.94 -53.68 -15.48
C MET A 54 -35.78 -52.69 -15.48
N GLU A 55 -36.17 -51.44 -15.34
CA GLU A 55 -35.35 -50.25 -15.19
C GLU A 55 -34.19 -50.47 -14.20
N LYS A 56 -33.04 -49.87 -14.51
CA LYS A 56 -31.88 -49.84 -13.62
C LYS A 56 -32.32 -49.34 -12.24
N ASN A 57 -32.14 -50.19 -11.22
CA ASN A 57 -32.49 -49.90 -9.84
C ASN A 57 -31.79 -48.59 -9.38
N PRO A 58 -32.55 -47.54 -9.01
CA PRO A 58 -32.01 -46.24 -8.63
C PRO A 58 -31.29 -46.25 -7.28
N PHE A 59 -31.31 -47.38 -6.55
CA PHE A 59 -30.59 -47.57 -5.28
C PHE A 59 -29.30 -48.38 -5.44
N ARG A 60 -28.62 -48.26 -6.58
CA ARG A 60 -27.29 -48.87 -6.73
C ARG A 60 -26.24 -47.97 -6.10
N MET A 61 -25.79 -48.35 -4.91
CA MET A 61 -24.71 -47.70 -4.16
C MET A 61 -23.44 -47.61 -5.05
N PRO A 62 -22.82 -46.42 -5.20
CA PRO A 62 -21.61 -46.27 -5.98
C PRO A 62 -20.49 -47.17 -5.44
N SER A 63 -19.80 -47.87 -6.34
CA SER A 63 -18.68 -48.77 -6.04
C SER A 63 -17.50 -48.07 -5.36
N ASP A 64 -17.35 -46.77 -5.61
CA ASP A 64 -16.07 -46.08 -5.43
C ASP A 64 -16.07 -45.05 -4.28
N VAL A 65 -16.98 -45.19 -3.32
CA VAL A 65 -16.90 -44.44 -2.05
C VAL A 65 -16.98 -45.42 -0.89
N ASP A 66 -15.82 -45.68 -0.30
CA ASP A 66 -15.58 -46.65 0.77
C ASP A 66 -16.16 -46.20 2.13
N PHE A 67 -17.47 -45.94 2.16
CA PHE A 67 -18.23 -45.59 3.36
C PHE A 67 -18.14 -46.68 4.44
N PHE A 68 -17.98 -47.95 4.01
CA PHE A 68 -17.83 -49.08 4.91
C PHE A 68 -16.47 -49.11 5.61
N VAL A 69 -15.38 -48.65 4.97
CA VAL A 69 -14.04 -48.62 5.60
C VAL A 69 -14.00 -47.68 6.78
N PHE A 70 -14.58 -46.48 6.67
CA PHE A 70 -14.65 -45.56 7.81
C PHE A 70 -15.53 -46.11 8.93
N ARG A 71 -16.63 -46.80 8.60
CA ARG A 71 -17.51 -47.41 9.60
C ARG A 71 -16.89 -48.63 10.28
N ASP A 72 -16.08 -49.38 9.56
CA ASP A 72 -15.36 -50.54 10.08
C ASP A 72 -14.17 -50.09 10.93
N GLN A 73 -13.43 -49.05 10.52
CA GLN A 73 -12.41 -48.38 11.34
C GLN A 73 -13.01 -47.78 12.62
N GLU A 74 -14.19 -47.17 12.55
CA GLU A 74 -14.88 -46.63 13.73
C GLU A 74 -15.36 -47.75 14.66
N LYS A 75 -15.82 -48.87 14.11
CA LYS A 75 -16.16 -50.08 14.90
C LYS A 75 -14.92 -50.67 15.57
N GLU A 76 -13.81 -50.77 14.87
CA GLU A 76 -12.56 -51.33 15.38
C GLU A 76 -12.00 -50.45 16.51
N LYS A 77 -12.01 -49.12 16.35
CA LYS A 77 -11.66 -48.18 17.42
C LYS A 77 -12.57 -48.32 18.64
N ARG A 78 -13.88 -48.50 18.44
CA ARG A 78 -14.85 -48.69 19.52
C ARG A 78 -14.64 -50.04 20.24
N GLN A 79 -14.28 -51.10 19.50
CA GLN A 79 -13.95 -52.40 20.09
C GLN A 79 -12.65 -52.34 20.90
N ALA A 80 -11.61 -51.67 20.39
CA ALA A 80 -10.37 -51.44 21.12
C ALA A 80 -10.60 -50.62 22.40
N GLU A 81 -11.43 -49.57 22.35
CA GLU A 81 -11.79 -48.77 23.54
C GLU A 81 -12.54 -49.62 24.57
N LEU A 82 -13.42 -50.53 24.13
CA LEU A 82 -14.11 -51.47 25.02
C LEU A 82 -13.19 -52.53 25.62
N GLU A 83 -12.17 -52.99 24.91
CA GLU A 83 -11.17 -53.93 25.43
C GLU A 83 -10.26 -53.27 26.47
N VAL A 84 -9.83 -52.03 26.21
CA VAL A 84 -9.12 -51.21 27.20
C VAL A 84 -10.01 -50.99 28.42
N GLN A 85 -11.29 -50.66 28.22
CA GLN A 85 -12.24 -50.52 29.33
C GLN A 85 -12.51 -51.83 30.07
N LYS A 86 -12.41 -53.00 29.45
CA LYS A 86 -12.52 -54.30 30.14
C LYS A 86 -11.34 -54.54 31.08
N SER A 87 -10.14 -54.08 30.72
CA SER A 87 -8.92 -54.24 31.53
C SER A 87 -8.83 -53.30 32.74
N LEU A 88 -9.60 -52.20 32.76
CA LEU A 88 -9.59 -51.19 33.82
C LEU A 88 -10.48 -51.57 35.02
N LYS A 89 -10.11 -51.13 36.23
CA LYS A 89 -10.88 -51.41 37.45
C LYS A 89 -12.11 -50.48 37.53
N ILE A 90 -13.17 -50.90 38.21
CA ILE A 90 -14.51 -50.25 38.17
C ILE A 90 -14.49 -48.76 38.55
N HIS A 91 -13.62 -48.36 39.49
CA HIS A 91 -13.49 -46.96 39.92
C HIS A 91 -12.75 -46.06 38.92
N GLU A 92 -12.05 -46.64 37.94
CA GLU A 92 -11.35 -45.91 36.88
C GLU A 92 -12.26 -45.69 35.65
N LYS A 93 -13.33 -46.50 35.50
CA LYS A 93 -14.28 -46.41 34.38
C LYS A 93 -15.23 -45.21 34.48
N THR A 94 -15.48 -44.69 35.68
CA THR A 94 -16.42 -43.58 35.93
C THR A 94 -15.81 -42.19 35.68
N THR A 95 -14.51 -42.11 35.42
CA THR A 95 -13.79 -40.83 35.27
C THR A 95 -13.76 -40.33 33.81
N LEU A 96 -13.91 -41.21 32.81
CA LEU A 96 -13.79 -40.81 31.40
C LEU A 96 -15.00 -40.00 30.87
N MET A 97 -16.21 -40.23 31.40
CA MET A 97 -17.39 -39.41 31.04
C MET A 97 -17.37 -38.02 31.66
N LYS A 98 -16.76 -37.83 32.84
CA LYS A 98 -16.53 -36.48 33.40
C LYS A 98 -15.36 -35.76 32.72
N ALA A 99 -14.36 -36.50 32.23
CA ALA A 99 -13.21 -35.91 31.53
C ALA A 99 -13.55 -35.40 30.12
N LYS A 100 -14.50 -36.01 29.38
CA LYS A 100 -14.90 -35.50 28.04
C LYS A 100 -15.77 -34.23 28.10
N LEU A 101 -16.51 -33.98 29.19
CA LEU A 101 -17.27 -32.71 29.37
C LEU A 101 -16.52 -31.64 30.19
N GLY A 102 -15.49 -32.02 30.96
CA GLY A 102 -14.74 -31.10 31.83
C GLY A 102 -13.29 -30.82 31.42
N GLY A 103 -12.72 -31.58 30.47
CA GLY A 103 -11.31 -31.51 30.07
C GLY A 103 -10.98 -30.40 29.06
N VAL A 104 -11.92 -29.99 28.21
CA VAL A 104 -11.65 -28.93 27.22
C VAL A 104 -11.46 -27.55 27.87
N ARG A 105 -11.96 -27.35 29.10
CA ARG A 105 -11.84 -26.07 29.83
C ARG A 105 -10.58 -25.90 30.68
N LYS A 106 -9.75 -26.93 30.87
CA LYS A 106 -8.52 -26.82 31.69
C LYS A 106 -7.21 -26.93 30.92
N GLU A 107 -7.19 -27.54 29.74
CA GLU A 107 -6.01 -27.55 28.89
C GLU A 107 -5.79 -26.23 28.11
N ALA A 108 -6.83 -25.43 27.84
CA ALA A 108 -6.67 -24.11 27.19
C ALA A 108 -6.14 -23.00 28.11
N HIS A 109 -5.99 -23.25 29.42
CA HIS A 109 -5.48 -22.28 30.40
C HIS A 109 -4.03 -22.53 30.84
N LYS A 110 -3.30 -23.44 30.19
CA LYS A 110 -1.89 -23.69 30.50
C LYS A 110 -0.89 -23.45 29.36
N GLU A 111 -1.35 -23.14 28.15
CA GLU A 111 -0.44 -22.83 27.02
C GLU A 111 -0.33 -21.33 26.65
N ASN A 112 -1.13 -20.44 27.23
CA ASN A 112 -0.98 -18.98 27.04
C ASN A 112 -0.54 -18.25 28.33
N ARG A 113 0.43 -18.80 29.07
CA ARG A 113 1.01 -18.12 30.24
C ARG A 113 2.52 -17.97 30.14
N GLU A 114 2.97 -17.55 28.98
CA GLU A 114 4.24 -16.86 28.73
C GLU A 114 3.99 -16.10 27.42
N GLU A 115 4.25 -14.79 27.39
CA GLU A 115 4.02 -13.86 26.26
C GLU A 115 2.59 -13.29 26.13
N ASP A 116 2.19 -12.42 27.07
CA ASP A 116 1.38 -11.21 26.78
C ASP A 116 1.15 -10.40 28.09
N GLU A 117 2.19 -9.65 28.48
CA GLU A 117 2.09 -8.54 29.44
C GLU A 117 2.23 -7.23 28.67
N SER A 118 1.16 -6.83 27.96
CA SER A 118 0.87 -5.42 27.70
C SER A 118 -0.56 -5.31 27.17
N SER A 119 -1.30 -4.29 27.65
CA SER A 119 -2.63 -3.87 27.15
C SER A 119 -3.85 -4.54 27.80
N ARG A 120 -4.06 -4.30 29.10
CA ARG A 120 -5.37 -4.50 29.75
C ARG A 120 -6.10 -3.18 29.96
N SER A 121 -7.01 -2.82 29.06
CA SER A 121 -8.11 -1.89 29.34
C SER A 121 -9.40 -2.29 28.62
N LYS A 122 -10.32 -2.83 29.42
CA LYS A 122 -11.79 -2.70 29.39
C LYS A 122 -12.48 -2.59 28.01
N GLU A 123 -13.25 -3.61 27.60
CA GLU A 123 -14.72 -3.59 27.59
C GLU A 123 -15.34 -4.91 27.06
N THR A 124 -16.49 -5.25 27.64
CA THR A 124 -17.61 -6.06 27.11
C THR A 124 -17.33 -7.48 26.59
N ARG A 125 -17.39 -8.47 27.49
CA ARG A 125 -17.69 -9.86 27.10
C ARG A 125 -19.20 -10.09 27.18
N GLN A 126 -19.82 -10.20 26.01
CA GLN A 126 -21.12 -10.86 25.86
C GLN A 126 -20.92 -12.37 26.00
N ASP A 127 -21.66 -12.95 26.93
CA ASP A 127 -21.81 -14.38 27.10
C ASP A 127 -22.44 -15.01 25.85
N THR A 128 -21.73 -15.94 25.21
CA THR A 128 -22.31 -16.87 24.23
C THR A 128 -21.86 -18.29 24.55
N GLU A 129 -22.40 -18.82 25.63
CA GLU A 129 -22.66 -20.26 25.70
C GLU A 129 -24.15 -20.41 25.97
N SER A 130 -24.84 -21.13 25.10
CA SER A 130 -26.24 -21.52 25.27
C SER A 130 -26.30 -22.95 25.86
N PRO A 131 -26.47 -23.08 27.18
CA PRO A 131 -27.05 -24.27 27.80
C PRO A 131 -28.58 -24.39 27.71
N ASP A 132 -29.28 -23.50 26.99
CA ASP A 132 -30.72 -23.30 27.19
C ASP A 132 -31.64 -24.11 26.26
N ASP A 133 -31.07 -24.77 25.24
CA ASP A 133 -31.86 -25.44 24.21
C ASP A 133 -32.60 -26.69 24.71
N SER A 134 -32.20 -27.26 25.85
CA SER A 134 -32.81 -28.45 26.44
C SER A 134 -33.74 -28.13 27.61
N VAL A 135 -33.50 -27.04 28.34
CA VAL A 135 -34.32 -26.59 29.48
C VAL A 135 -35.56 -25.86 28.97
N TRP A 136 -35.39 -24.96 28.00
CA TRP A 136 -36.51 -24.25 27.36
C TRP A 136 -37.49 -25.21 26.67
N ARG A 137 -37.00 -26.27 26.01
CA ARG A 137 -37.84 -27.33 25.42
C ARG A 137 -38.69 -28.09 26.45
N LEU A 138 -38.16 -28.29 27.66
CA LEU A 138 -38.86 -28.98 28.75
C LEU A 138 -39.89 -28.09 29.45
N ASP A 139 -39.65 -26.77 29.53
CA ASP A 139 -40.58 -25.82 30.14
C ASP A 139 -41.76 -25.48 29.20
N VAL A 140 -41.51 -25.38 27.89
CA VAL A 140 -42.56 -25.15 26.88
C VAL A 140 -43.52 -26.35 26.75
N THR A 141 -43.05 -27.56 27.03
CA THR A 141 -43.87 -28.79 26.92
C THR A 141 -44.66 -29.11 28.19
N LYS A 142 -44.31 -28.54 29.35
CA LYS A 142 -45.04 -28.72 30.61
C LYS A 142 -46.17 -27.72 30.83
N ALA A 143 -46.19 -26.60 30.12
CA ALA A 143 -47.13 -25.49 30.35
C ALA A 143 -48.40 -25.51 29.47
N SER A 144 -48.56 -26.46 28.54
CA SER A 144 -49.71 -26.50 27.63
C SER A 144 -50.70 -27.61 28.00
N PRO A 145 -51.98 -27.30 28.27
CA PRO A 145 -53.02 -28.32 28.35
C PRO A 145 -53.11 -29.02 26.99
N LEU A 146 -52.95 -30.34 26.97
CA LEU A 146 -53.09 -31.16 25.78
C LEU A 146 -54.53 -31.09 25.26
N GLU A 147 -54.87 -30.05 24.53
CA GLU A 147 -56.00 -30.06 23.61
C GLU A 147 -55.79 -31.23 22.64
N LYS A 148 -56.83 -32.04 22.44
CA LYS A 148 -56.78 -33.18 21.53
C LYS A 148 -56.76 -32.65 20.10
N GLU A 149 -55.59 -32.22 19.65
CA GLU A 149 -55.34 -31.83 18.28
C GLU A 149 -55.73 -32.99 17.36
N SER A 150 -56.48 -32.68 16.30
CA SER A 150 -56.75 -33.65 15.26
C SER A 150 -55.42 -34.16 14.70
N LEU A 151 -55.29 -35.46 14.44
CA LEU A 151 -54.04 -36.06 13.96
C LEU A 151 -53.48 -35.31 12.74
N LEU A 152 -54.36 -34.80 11.87
CA LEU A 152 -53.98 -33.98 10.71
C LEU A 152 -53.28 -32.67 11.11
N GLU A 153 -53.75 -32.02 12.17
CA GLU A 153 -53.23 -30.75 12.67
C GLU A 153 -51.87 -30.93 13.34
N TYR A 154 -51.71 -32.01 14.12
CA TYR A 154 -50.40 -32.43 14.64
C TYR A 154 -49.41 -32.72 13.51
N THR A 155 -49.86 -33.46 12.48
CA THR A 155 -49.00 -33.80 11.33
C THR A 155 -48.60 -32.53 10.56
N LYS A 156 -49.51 -31.55 10.43
CA LYS A 156 -49.23 -30.25 9.83
C LYS A 156 -48.21 -29.46 10.65
N LYS A 157 -48.41 -29.30 11.96
CA LYS A 157 -47.47 -28.61 12.87
C LYS A 157 -46.08 -29.26 12.88
N LYS A 158 -46.00 -30.59 12.83
CA LYS A 158 -44.71 -31.32 12.73
C LYS A 158 -44.00 -31.05 11.41
N ARG A 159 -44.72 -30.97 10.29
CA ARG A 159 -44.15 -30.62 8.99
C ARG A 159 -43.69 -29.16 8.95
N GLU A 160 -44.48 -28.25 9.49
CA GLU A 160 -44.12 -26.82 9.61
C GLU A 160 -42.87 -26.64 10.45
N MET A 161 -42.78 -27.32 11.60
CA MET A 161 -41.59 -27.30 12.45
C MET A 161 -40.35 -27.86 11.74
N PHE A 162 -40.49 -28.94 10.96
CA PHE A 162 -39.38 -29.49 10.18
C PHE A 162 -38.95 -28.55 9.06
N LEU A 163 -39.89 -27.92 8.35
CA LEU A 163 -39.59 -26.90 7.35
C LEU A 163 -38.85 -25.71 7.97
N LEU A 164 -39.29 -25.23 9.13
CA LEU A 164 -38.63 -24.16 9.88
C LEU A 164 -37.21 -24.56 10.32
N GLN A 165 -37.02 -25.78 10.82
CA GLN A 165 -35.69 -26.28 11.18
C GLN A 165 -34.77 -26.39 9.97
N TYR A 166 -35.28 -26.88 8.84
CA TYR A 166 -34.53 -26.94 7.59
C TYR A 166 -34.17 -25.53 7.09
N ALA A 167 -35.12 -24.60 7.10
CA ALA A 167 -34.88 -23.21 6.71
C ALA A 167 -33.83 -22.55 7.61
N LEU A 168 -33.90 -22.75 8.93
CA LEU A 168 -32.88 -22.25 9.85
C LEU A 168 -31.51 -22.90 9.61
N PHE A 169 -31.46 -24.20 9.30
CA PHE A 169 -30.22 -24.89 8.99
C PHE A 169 -29.58 -24.34 7.71
N VAL A 170 -30.37 -24.16 6.64
CA VAL A 170 -29.91 -23.57 5.38
C VAL A 170 -29.41 -22.15 5.61
N LYS A 171 -30.17 -21.32 6.34
CA LYS A 171 -29.77 -19.93 6.64
C LYS A 171 -28.49 -19.87 7.48
N ARG A 172 -28.31 -20.74 8.47
CA ARG A 172 -27.07 -20.79 9.27
C ARG A 172 -25.86 -21.22 8.42
N ASN A 173 -26.03 -22.20 7.54
CA ASN A 173 -24.96 -22.65 6.65
C ASN A 173 -24.60 -21.55 5.64
N GLU A 174 -25.61 -20.84 5.11
CA GLU A 174 -25.40 -19.67 4.24
C GLU A 174 -24.64 -18.57 4.97
N ILE A 175 -25.01 -18.25 6.21
CA ILE A 175 -24.30 -17.27 7.05
C ILE A 175 -22.84 -17.69 7.24
N GLN A 176 -22.57 -18.96 7.56
CA GLN A 176 -21.20 -19.45 7.70
C GLN A 176 -20.40 -19.34 6.39
N GLN A 177 -21.01 -19.61 5.24
CA GLN A 177 -20.33 -19.41 3.95
C GLN A 177 -20.01 -17.94 3.69
N MET A 178 -20.97 -17.04 3.97
CA MET A 178 -20.75 -15.60 3.88
C MET A 178 -19.63 -15.13 4.83
N GLU A 179 -19.59 -15.63 6.07
CA GLU A 179 -18.53 -15.34 7.04
C GLU A 179 -17.16 -15.82 6.54
N THR A 180 -17.06 -17.04 6.02
CA THR A 180 -15.78 -17.54 5.47
C THR A 180 -15.32 -16.74 4.25
N THR A 181 -16.27 -16.26 3.43
CA THR A 181 -15.97 -15.43 2.26
C THR A 181 -15.50 -14.05 2.71
N ALA A 182 -16.17 -13.44 3.69
CA ALA A 182 -15.78 -12.15 4.26
C ALA A 182 -14.38 -12.19 4.88
N VAL A 183 -14.05 -13.23 5.67
CA VAL A 183 -12.70 -13.40 6.23
C VAL A 183 -11.64 -13.59 5.14
N ASN A 184 -11.95 -14.36 4.09
CA ASN A 184 -11.03 -14.52 2.96
C ASN A 184 -10.83 -13.22 2.17
N GLU A 185 -11.84 -12.36 2.07
CA GLU A 185 -11.70 -11.03 1.47
C GLU A 185 -10.90 -10.09 2.38
N GLU A 186 -11.16 -10.10 3.69
CA GLU A 186 -10.42 -9.31 4.68
C GLU A 186 -8.93 -9.64 4.67
N THR A 187 -8.56 -10.93 4.68
CA THR A 187 -7.15 -11.35 4.59
C THR A 187 -6.47 -11.02 3.27
N LYS A 188 -7.23 -10.89 2.17
CA LYS A 188 -6.69 -10.41 0.89
C LYS A 188 -6.44 -8.91 0.93
N LEU A 189 -7.37 -8.15 1.50
CA LEU A 189 -7.23 -6.71 1.69
C LEU A 189 -6.06 -6.38 2.61
N GLU A 190 -5.91 -7.11 3.73
CA GLU A 190 -4.79 -6.95 4.66
C GLU A 190 -3.44 -7.16 3.97
N LYS A 191 -3.31 -8.20 3.13
CA LYS A 191 -2.09 -8.42 2.34
C LYS A 191 -1.83 -7.29 1.35
N ALA A 192 -2.88 -6.79 0.69
CA ALA A 192 -2.74 -5.67 -0.24
C ALA A 192 -2.33 -4.38 0.49
N GLU A 193 -2.86 -4.14 1.69
CA GLU A 193 -2.46 -3.02 2.55
C GLU A 193 -0.98 -3.14 2.97
N GLN A 194 -0.53 -4.33 3.38
CA GLN A 194 0.88 -4.58 3.71
C GLN A 194 1.81 -4.29 2.53
N PHE A 195 1.46 -4.74 1.31
CA PHE A 195 2.27 -4.44 0.12
C PHE A 195 2.31 -2.94 -0.18
N LEU A 196 1.20 -2.23 -0.03
CA LEU A 196 1.18 -0.77 -0.21
C LEU A 196 2.00 -0.05 0.86
N GLU A 197 2.01 -0.54 2.10
CA GLU A 197 2.83 -0.01 3.18
C GLU A 197 4.33 -0.25 2.93
N GLU A 198 4.70 -1.44 2.45
CA GLU A 198 6.07 -1.76 2.03
C GLU A 198 6.52 -0.86 0.86
N ASP A 199 5.67 -0.70 -0.16
CA ASP A 199 5.93 0.19 -1.30
C ASP A 199 6.06 1.66 -0.84
N ALA A 200 5.23 2.12 0.10
CA ALA A 200 5.34 3.46 0.67
C ALA A 200 6.65 3.63 1.46
N SER A 201 7.04 2.65 2.27
CA SER A 201 8.30 2.68 3.03
C SER A 201 9.52 2.70 2.11
N THR A 202 9.53 1.87 1.07
CA THR A 202 10.63 1.82 0.10
C THR A 202 10.71 3.11 -0.72
N PHE A 203 9.57 3.74 -1.05
CA PHE A 203 9.56 5.04 -1.71
C PHE A 203 10.11 6.15 -0.81
N ASP A 204 9.75 6.15 0.48
CA ASP A 204 10.31 7.08 1.46
C ASP A 204 11.83 6.90 1.65
N GLU A 205 12.31 5.66 1.63
CA GLU A 205 13.75 5.37 1.63
C GLU A 205 14.44 5.88 0.36
N PHE A 206 13.82 5.70 -0.80
CA PHE A 206 14.32 6.24 -2.07
C PHE A 206 14.42 7.77 -2.03
N LEU A 207 13.39 8.47 -1.52
CA LEU A 207 13.44 9.93 -1.36
C LEU A 207 14.55 10.37 -0.40
N LYS A 208 14.71 9.69 0.74
CA LYS A 208 15.79 9.98 1.68
C LYS A 208 17.17 9.79 1.06
N GLU A 209 17.37 8.73 0.28
CA GLU A 209 18.66 8.47 -0.37
C GLU A 209 18.91 9.45 -1.52
N ASN A 210 17.87 9.83 -2.27
CA ASN A 210 17.97 10.85 -3.32
C ASN A 210 18.33 12.22 -2.73
N ASP A 211 17.66 12.62 -1.65
CA ASP A 211 17.97 13.85 -0.91
C ASP A 211 19.37 13.81 -0.31
N ARG A 212 19.80 12.66 0.22
CA ARG A 212 21.18 12.50 0.72
C ARG A 212 22.20 12.65 -0.39
N CYS A 213 22.03 11.92 -1.50
CA CYS A 213 22.93 11.98 -2.66
C CYS A 213 22.96 13.39 -3.28
N SER A 214 21.83 14.06 -3.40
CA SER A 214 21.77 15.42 -3.95
C SER A 214 22.47 16.43 -3.05
N VAL A 215 22.25 16.36 -1.73
CA VAL A 215 22.95 17.20 -0.76
C VAL A 215 24.46 16.93 -0.78
N ASP A 216 24.89 15.68 -0.88
CA ASP A 216 26.31 15.35 -0.94
C ASP A 216 26.96 15.79 -2.26
N ALA A 217 26.26 15.70 -3.39
CA ALA A 217 26.70 16.26 -4.66
C ALA A 217 26.87 17.79 -4.58
N ILE A 218 25.91 18.50 -3.95
CA ILE A 218 26.01 19.95 -3.73
C ILE A 218 27.22 20.27 -2.85
N LYS A 219 27.45 19.52 -1.75
CA LYS A 219 28.63 19.73 -0.90
C LYS A 219 29.94 19.52 -1.64
N ILE A 220 30.01 18.54 -2.53
CA ILE A 220 31.22 18.29 -3.35
C ILE A 220 31.43 19.46 -4.30
N ALA A 221 30.40 19.91 -5.00
CA ALA A 221 30.45 21.08 -5.87
C ALA A 221 30.86 22.35 -5.10
N ASP A 222 30.35 22.57 -3.89
CA ASP A 222 30.73 23.71 -3.04
C ASP A 222 32.20 23.64 -2.58
N LYS A 223 32.71 22.44 -2.28
CA LYS A 223 34.14 22.25 -1.97
C LYS A 223 35.03 22.52 -3.18
N GLU A 224 34.65 22.02 -4.35
CA GLU A 224 35.39 22.25 -5.59
C GLU A 224 35.38 23.72 -6.01
N THR A 225 34.23 24.39 -5.89
CA THR A 225 34.14 25.84 -6.17
C THR A 225 34.98 26.64 -5.20
N LYS A 226 35.01 26.27 -3.91
CA LYS A 226 35.89 26.90 -2.92
C LYS A 226 37.38 26.73 -3.28
N LEU A 227 37.81 25.51 -3.61
CA LEU A 227 39.19 25.26 -4.05
C LEU A 227 39.54 26.03 -5.34
N LYS A 228 38.60 26.12 -6.28
CA LYS A 228 38.74 26.93 -7.49
C LYS A 228 38.88 28.41 -7.16
N MET A 229 38.06 28.96 -6.26
CA MET A 229 38.15 30.35 -5.83
C MET A 229 39.49 30.65 -5.15
N ASP A 230 39.99 29.75 -4.30
CA ASP A 230 41.29 29.87 -3.66
C ASP A 230 42.42 29.87 -4.70
N LYS A 231 42.37 28.96 -5.67
CA LYS A 231 43.34 28.92 -6.79
C LYS A 231 43.26 30.17 -7.67
N VAL A 232 42.06 30.68 -7.95
CA VAL A 232 41.89 31.95 -8.68
C VAL A 232 42.47 33.13 -7.88
N ALA A 233 42.30 33.14 -6.56
CA ALA A 233 42.91 34.17 -5.71
C ALA A 233 44.44 34.08 -5.71
N GLU A 234 45.00 32.87 -5.69
CA GLU A 234 46.44 32.62 -5.80
C GLU A 234 46.98 33.07 -7.17
N ILE A 235 46.29 32.73 -8.27
CA ILE A 235 46.60 33.21 -9.63
C ILE A 235 46.55 34.74 -9.69
N ARG A 236 45.56 35.39 -9.06
CA ARG A 236 45.50 36.86 -9.01
C ARG A 236 46.70 37.46 -8.27
N LYS A 237 47.12 36.85 -7.14
CA LYS A 237 48.32 37.29 -6.39
C LYS A 237 49.59 37.16 -7.24
N LEU A 238 49.80 36.01 -7.86
CA LEU A 238 50.94 35.78 -8.75
C LEU A 238 50.91 36.71 -9.96
N SER A 239 49.73 36.94 -10.55
CA SER A 239 49.57 37.88 -11.67
C SER A 239 49.90 39.32 -11.26
N ALA A 240 49.54 39.73 -10.03
CA ALA A 240 49.93 41.04 -9.49
C ALA A 240 51.44 41.14 -9.27
N GLN A 241 52.09 40.07 -8.78
CA GLN A 241 53.56 40.01 -8.67
C GLN A 241 54.24 40.08 -10.03
N VAL A 242 53.75 39.33 -11.03
CA VAL A 242 54.25 39.38 -12.41
C VAL A 242 54.08 40.78 -13.00
N MET A 243 52.94 41.44 -12.78
CA MET A 243 52.77 42.84 -13.21
C MET A 243 53.72 43.80 -12.49
N SER A 244 54.02 43.58 -11.21
CA SER A 244 54.99 44.38 -10.46
C SER A 244 56.41 44.19 -11.00
N ILE A 245 56.81 42.95 -11.26
CA ILE A 245 58.11 42.60 -11.88
C ILE A 245 58.17 43.17 -13.30
N LYS A 246 57.13 43.01 -14.11
CA LYS A 246 57.09 43.58 -15.47
C LYS A 246 57.14 45.10 -15.45
N ARG A 247 56.54 45.76 -14.45
CA ARG A 247 56.66 47.21 -14.25
C ARG A 247 58.07 47.61 -13.82
N SER A 248 58.71 46.83 -12.96
CA SER A 248 60.11 47.07 -12.59
C SER A 248 61.03 46.83 -13.78
N GLU A 249 60.91 45.72 -14.50
CA GLU A 249 61.61 45.45 -15.76
C GLU A 249 61.37 46.53 -16.82
N SER A 250 60.15 47.04 -16.97
CA SER A 250 59.86 48.16 -17.88
C SER A 250 60.53 49.45 -17.43
N SER A 251 60.60 49.72 -16.12
CA SER A 251 61.35 50.86 -15.58
C SER A 251 62.88 50.68 -15.75
N TYR A 252 63.38 49.46 -15.59
CA TYR A 252 64.79 49.10 -15.83
C TYR A 252 65.12 49.09 -17.33
N GLN A 253 64.20 48.72 -18.22
CA GLN A 253 64.35 48.79 -19.68
C GLN A 253 64.28 50.22 -20.19
N MET A 254 63.41 51.08 -19.64
CA MET A 254 63.42 52.52 -19.92
C MET A 254 64.72 53.17 -19.40
N GLY A 255 65.19 52.76 -18.22
CA GLY A 255 66.50 53.17 -17.68
C GLY A 255 67.69 52.63 -18.49
N ARG A 256 67.59 51.41 -19.03
CA ARG A 256 68.58 50.83 -19.95
C ARG A 256 68.55 51.52 -21.30
N MET A 257 67.42 51.75 -21.96
CA MET A 257 67.41 52.48 -23.23
C MET A 257 67.95 53.91 -23.10
N GLN A 258 67.76 54.55 -21.94
CA GLN A 258 68.34 55.88 -21.67
C GLN A 258 69.84 55.84 -21.37
N ASN A 259 70.37 54.72 -20.88
CA ASN A 259 71.81 54.50 -20.65
C ASN A 259 72.52 53.84 -21.85
N ASP A 260 71.85 53.02 -22.63
CA ASP A 260 72.35 52.26 -23.79
C ASP A 260 72.39 53.15 -25.05
N LEU A 261 71.62 54.25 -25.11
CA LEU A 261 71.87 55.30 -26.10
C LEU A 261 73.07 56.20 -25.73
N ARG A 262 73.62 56.06 -24.52
CA ARG A 262 74.82 56.79 -24.04
C ARG A 262 76.03 55.88 -23.81
N ALA A 263 75.89 54.58 -24.00
CA ALA A 263 76.96 53.61 -23.98
C ALA A 263 76.74 52.63 -25.14
N LEU A 264 77.19 53.03 -26.33
CA LEU A 264 77.57 52.06 -27.36
C LEU A 264 78.75 51.27 -26.78
N PRO A 265 78.62 49.96 -26.49
CA PRO A 265 79.79 49.14 -26.26
C PRO A 265 80.46 48.91 -27.61
N ASP A 266 81.78 48.91 -27.59
CA ASP A 266 82.63 48.62 -28.73
C ASP A 266 82.19 47.33 -29.44
N GLU A 267 82.19 47.36 -30.78
CA GLU A 267 82.06 46.17 -31.63
C GLU A 267 83.15 45.17 -31.23
N ASP A 268 82.81 44.03 -30.60
CA ASP A 268 83.61 42.78 -30.59
C ASP A 268 83.00 41.62 -29.74
N GLU A 269 81.78 41.71 -29.18
CA GLU A 269 81.11 40.52 -28.62
C GLU A 269 80.36 39.73 -29.70
N GLU A 270 80.95 38.62 -30.16
CA GLU A 270 80.32 37.67 -31.07
C GLU A 270 78.94 37.23 -30.53
N PRO A 271 77.87 37.25 -31.35
CA PRO A 271 76.55 36.82 -30.92
C PRO A 271 76.59 35.36 -30.46
N VAL A 272 76.23 35.10 -29.20
CA VAL A 272 76.16 33.74 -28.66
C VAL A 272 75.09 32.95 -29.42
N LEU A 273 75.53 31.96 -30.19
CA LEU A 273 74.65 31.05 -30.94
C LEU A 273 73.86 30.17 -29.95
N TYR A 274 72.53 30.19 -30.09
CA TYR A 274 71.61 29.46 -29.20
C TYR A 274 71.79 27.93 -29.26
N PHE A 275 72.25 27.40 -30.40
CA PHE A 275 72.57 25.99 -30.57
C PHE A 275 74.08 25.84 -30.78
N THR A 276 74.70 24.96 -29.99
CA THR A 276 76.16 24.73 -30.01
C THR A 276 76.54 23.50 -30.85
N ASP A 277 75.58 22.61 -31.09
CA ASP A 277 75.72 21.41 -31.92
C ASP A 277 74.53 21.33 -32.90
N PRO A 278 74.78 21.21 -34.22
CA PRO A 278 73.73 21.06 -35.24
C PRO A 278 72.70 19.95 -34.97
N GLN A 279 73.05 18.93 -34.17
CA GLN A 279 72.13 17.83 -33.83
C GLN A 279 71.08 18.18 -32.78
N GLN A 280 71.29 19.23 -31.98
CA GLN A 280 70.34 19.62 -30.91
C GLN A 280 68.96 19.98 -31.47
N LEU A 281 68.92 20.70 -32.59
CA LEU A 281 67.68 21.07 -33.24
C LEU A 281 66.97 19.85 -33.84
N MET A 282 67.72 18.94 -34.46
CA MET A 282 67.18 17.69 -34.99
C MET A 282 66.57 16.83 -33.88
N LYS A 283 67.23 16.75 -32.72
CA LYS A 283 66.72 16.01 -31.56
C LYS A 283 65.39 16.60 -31.03
N ILE A 284 65.28 17.93 -30.97
CA ILE A 284 64.03 18.60 -30.56
C ILE A 284 62.92 18.31 -31.56
N PHE A 285 63.20 18.36 -32.87
CA PHE A 285 62.20 18.02 -33.88
C PHE A 285 61.77 16.56 -33.82
N THR A 286 62.71 15.61 -33.62
CA THR A 286 62.35 14.19 -33.47
C THR A 286 61.53 13.94 -32.20
N GLU A 287 61.86 14.59 -31.09
CA GLU A 287 61.09 14.46 -29.84
C GLU A 287 59.70 15.08 -29.99
N LEU A 288 59.58 16.19 -30.72
CA LEU A 288 58.30 16.82 -31.04
C LEU A 288 57.46 15.95 -32.01
N GLU A 289 58.10 15.29 -32.97
CA GLU A 289 57.46 14.33 -33.87
C GLU A 289 56.95 13.11 -33.09
N GLU A 290 57.75 12.55 -32.19
CA GLU A 290 57.34 11.45 -31.31
C GLU A 290 56.18 11.84 -30.40
N GLN A 291 56.22 13.03 -29.79
CA GLN A 291 55.13 13.55 -28.96
C GLN A 291 53.84 13.78 -29.77
N ASN A 292 53.95 14.35 -30.97
CA ASN A 292 52.80 14.56 -31.85
C ASN A 292 52.20 13.23 -32.31
N LEU A 293 53.03 12.24 -32.66
CA LEU A 293 52.57 10.89 -33.00
C LEU A 293 51.86 10.21 -31.82
N SER A 294 52.42 10.32 -30.62
CA SER A 294 51.78 9.80 -29.40
C SER A 294 50.44 10.49 -29.11
N LEU A 295 50.33 11.80 -29.36
CA LEU A 295 49.09 12.55 -29.17
C LEU A 295 48.03 12.13 -30.19
N ILE A 296 48.42 11.95 -31.45
CA ILE A 296 47.52 11.45 -32.50
C ILE A 296 47.00 10.06 -32.13
N GLN A 297 47.89 9.16 -31.71
CA GLN A 297 47.48 7.82 -31.30
C GLN A 297 46.53 7.84 -30.11
N ASN A 298 46.82 8.64 -29.07
CA ASN A 298 45.90 8.79 -27.93
C ASN A 298 44.54 9.37 -28.35
N SER A 299 44.53 10.32 -29.29
CA SER A 299 43.27 10.88 -29.82
C SER A 299 42.45 9.84 -30.58
N GLN A 300 43.11 8.95 -31.33
CA GLN A 300 42.45 7.86 -32.07
C GLN A 300 41.92 6.79 -31.10
N ASP A 301 42.72 6.36 -30.12
CA ASP A 301 42.30 5.37 -29.13
C ASP A 301 41.09 5.87 -28.32
N THR A 302 41.09 7.16 -27.96
CA THR A 302 39.96 7.78 -27.23
C THR A 302 38.73 7.99 -28.11
N GLU A 303 38.91 8.24 -29.42
CA GLU A 303 37.82 8.30 -30.39
C GLU A 303 37.17 6.92 -30.59
N GLU A 304 37.97 5.87 -30.75
CA GLU A 304 37.47 4.48 -30.88
C GLU A 304 36.70 4.06 -29.63
N ALA A 305 37.24 4.31 -28.43
CA ALA A 305 36.53 4.02 -27.18
C ALA A 305 35.21 4.80 -27.04
N LEU A 306 35.17 6.04 -27.55
CA LEU A 306 33.96 6.84 -27.57
C LEU A 306 32.93 6.29 -28.58
N GLU A 307 33.37 5.79 -29.73
CA GLU A 307 32.51 5.15 -30.72
C GLU A 307 31.93 3.83 -30.20
N GLU A 308 32.73 3.00 -29.52
CA GLU A 308 32.28 1.78 -28.86
C GLU A 308 31.22 2.09 -27.78
N LEU A 309 31.49 3.08 -26.91
CA LEU A 309 30.53 3.50 -25.89
C LEU A 309 29.23 4.04 -26.49
N LYS A 310 29.31 4.79 -27.60
CA LYS A 310 28.11 5.24 -28.34
C LYS A 310 27.32 4.05 -28.88
N HIS A 311 28.00 3.03 -29.42
CA HIS A 311 27.35 1.83 -29.92
C HIS A 311 26.63 1.08 -28.80
N ASP A 312 27.30 0.87 -27.66
CA ASP A 312 26.71 0.23 -26.48
C ASP A 312 25.50 1.00 -25.95
N LEU A 313 25.56 2.33 -25.95
CA LEU A 313 24.44 3.19 -25.56
C LEU A 313 23.25 2.99 -26.50
N VAL A 314 23.48 2.90 -27.81
CA VAL A 314 22.41 2.62 -28.78
C VAL A 314 21.79 1.24 -28.53
N LEU A 315 22.61 0.21 -28.35
CA LEU A 315 22.13 -1.14 -28.04
C LEU A 315 21.35 -1.21 -26.71
N ALA A 316 21.83 -0.51 -25.68
CA ALA A 316 21.13 -0.40 -24.40
C ALA A 316 19.78 0.30 -24.55
N LYS A 317 19.71 1.40 -25.30
CA LYS A 317 18.46 2.10 -25.61
C LYS A 317 17.48 1.21 -26.36
N GLU A 318 17.95 0.45 -27.35
CA GLU A 318 17.09 -0.50 -28.07
C GLU A 318 16.56 -1.61 -27.17
N ARG A 319 17.39 -2.13 -26.26
CA ARG A 319 16.97 -3.14 -25.27
C ARG A 319 15.90 -2.58 -24.33
N MET A 320 16.17 -1.41 -23.73
CA MET A 320 15.21 -0.73 -22.85
C MET A 320 13.90 -0.42 -23.59
N ALA A 321 13.96 -0.02 -24.86
CA ALA A 321 12.76 0.23 -25.66
C ALA A 321 11.96 -1.05 -25.93
N LYS A 322 12.61 -2.21 -26.13
CA LYS A 322 11.94 -3.52 -26.26
C LYS A 322 11.27 -3.92 -24.94
N GLU A 323 11.96 -3.79 -23.81
CA GLU A 323 11.42 -4.09 -22.48
C GLU A 323 10.23 -3.19 -22.16
N THR A 324 10.32 -1.89 -22.46
CA THR A 324 9.22 -0.93 -22.27
C THR A 324 8.00 -1.31 -23.12
N LYS A 325 8.21 -1.75 -24.36
CA LYS A 325 7.11 -2.24 -25.21
C LYS A 325 6.45 -3.48 -24.62
N GLN A 326 7.23 -4.45 -24.15
CA GLN A 326 6.71 -5.66 -23.51
C GLN A 326 5.92 -5.34 -22.24
N LEU A 327 6.42 -4.42 -21.40
CA LEU A 327 5.70 -3.96 -20.21
C LEU A 327 4.39 -3.27 -20.57
N ASN A 328 4.38 -2.40 -21.58
CA ASN A 328 3.15 -1.75 -22.05
C ASN A 328 2.14 -2.78 -22.59
N GLU A 329 2.58 -3.80 -23.34
CA GLU A 329 1.72 -4.88 -23.80
C GLU A 329 1.12 -5.69 -22.64
N LEU A 330 1.91 -5.93 -21.59
CA LEU A 330 1.43 -6.60 -20.37
C LEU A 330 0.40 -5.75 -19.63
N ILE A 331 0.67 -4.45 -19.48
CA ILE A 331 -0.27 -3.50 -18.87
C ILE A 331 -1.57 -3.50 -19.66
N SER A 332 -1.53 -3.33 -20.98
CA SER A 332 -2.74 -3.34 -21.81
C SER A 332 -3.53 -4.64 -21.67
N ARG A 333 -2.85 -5.79 -21.55
CA ARG A 333 -3.52 -7.09 -21.36
C ARG A 333 -4.21 -7.19 -19.99
N ILE A 334 -3.56 -6.71 -18.93
CA ILE A 334 -4.13 -6.71 -17.58
C ILE A 334 -5.29 -5.72 -17.51
N THR A 335 -5.14 -4.51 -18.05
CA THR A 335 -6.21 -3.50 -18.10
C THR A 335 -7.45 -4.04 -18.82
N ALA A 336 -7.28 -4.68 -19.98
CA ALA A 336 -8.41 -5.32 -20.69
C ALA A 336 -9.07 -6.45 -19.88
N SER A 337 -8.28 -7.21 -19.10
CA SER A 337 -8.83 -8.25 -18.21
C SER A 337 -9.60 -7.65 -17.03
N ILE A 338 -9.13 -6.54 -16.49
CA ILE A 338 -9.82 -5.81 -15.41
C ILE A 338 -11.15 -5.27 -15.93
N GLU A 339 -11.14 -4.58 -17.08
CA GLU A 339 -12.36 -4.04 -17.70
C GLU A 339 -13.41 -5.13 -17.96
N ALA A 340 -12.99 -6.29 -18.49
CA ALA A 340 -13.91 -7.41 -18.72
C ALA A 340 -14.49 -8.00 -17.42
N GLU A 341 -13.69 -8.08 -16.35
CA GLU A 341 -14.17 -8.58 -15.06
C GLU A 341 -15.06 -7.54 -14.35
N GLU A 342 -14.77 -6.25 -14.51
CA GLU A 342 -15.60 -5.14 -14.03
C GLU A 342 -16.96 -5.12 -14.74
N GLU A 343 -16.99 -5.28 -16.07
CA GLU A 343 -18.24 -5.39 -16.84
C GLU A 343 -19.08 -6.57 -16.35
N LYS A 344 -18.45 -7.74 -16.20
CA LYS A 344 -19.11 -8.94 -15.69
C LYS A 344 -19.59 -8.79 -14.24
N SER A 345 -18.82 -8.11 -13.40
CA SER A 345 -19.21 -7.77 -12.02
C SER A 345 -20.43 -6.85 -12.02
N ALA A 346 -20.45 -5.82 -12.87
CA ALA A 346 -21.58 -4.92 -13.03
C ALA A 346 -22.83 -5.67 -13.53
N GLU A 347 -22.69 -6.54 -14.53
CA GLU A 347 -23.78 -7.41 -15.01
C GLU A 347 -24.34 -8.29 -13.89
N LEU A 348 -23.47 -8.95 -13.11
CA LEU A 348 -23.87 -9.78 -11.99
C LEU A 348 -24.52 -8.97 -10.87
N GLN A 349 -24.06 -7.75 -10.62
CA GLN A 349 -24.67 -6.86 -9.64
C GLN A 349 -26.08 -6.44 -10.06
N ILE A 350 -26.27 -6.08 -11.34
CA ILE A 350 -27.60 -5.79 -11.90
C ILE A 350 -28.48 -7.02 -11.78
N LYS A 351 -27.98 -8.20 -12.19
CA LYS A 351 -28.73 -9.46 -12.11
C LYS A 351 -29.10 -9.82 -10.67
N SER A 352 -28.18 -9.62 -9.72
CA SER A 352 -28.41 -9.82 -8.30
C SER A 352 -29.51 -8.89 -7.79
N ARG A 353 -29.47 -7.59 -8.15
CA ARG A 353 -30.52 -6.62 -7.80
C ARG A 353 -31.88 -7.00 -8.39
N VAL A 354 -31.92 -7.40 -9.65
CA VAL A 354 -33.17 -7.83 -10.32
C VAL A 354 -33.73 -9.11 -9.66
N PHE A 355 -32.86 -10.05 -9.28
CA PHE A 355 -33.28 -11.31 -8.65
C PHE A 355 -33.67 -11.12 -7.17
N SER A 356 -33.02 -10.20 -6.45
CA SER A 356 -33.45 -9.81 -5.09
C SER A 356 -34.76 -9.01 -5.12
N PHE A 357 -35.04 -8.29 -6.20
CA PHE A 357 -36.32 -7.61 -6.40
C PHE A 357 -37.52 -8.56 -6.52
N GLU A 358 -37.33 -9.76 -7.09
CA GLU A 358 -38.37 -10.78 -7.25
C GLU A 358 -38.67 -11.55 -5.94
N GLN A 359 -37.83 -11.41 -4.91
CA GLN A 359 -38.05 -11.99 -3.57
C GLN A 359 -38.67 -11.03 -2.55
N HIS A 360 -38.82 -9.75 -2.87
CA HIS A 360 -39.51 -8.80 -2.01
C HIS A 360 -41.02 -9.07 -2.08
N SER A 361 -41.67 -9.13 -0.91
CA SER A 361 -43.13 -9.36 -0.80
C SER A 361 -43.86 -8.31 -1.64
N GLU A 362 -45.02 -8.65 -2.23
CA GLU A 362 -45.90 -7.65 -2.88
C GLU A 362 -46.17 -6.45 -1.94
N GLU A 363 -46.21 -6.71 -0.63
CA GLU A 363 -46.34 -5.69 0.41
C GLU A 363 -45.11 -4.77 0.51
N ASP A 364 -43.89 -5.29 0.33
CA ASP A 364 -42.66 -4.47 0.33
C ASP A 364 -42.60 -3.58 -0.92
N GLN A 365 -43.14 -4.06 -2.04
CA GLN A 365 -43.25 -3.31 -3.29
C GLN A 365 -44.25 -2.16 -3.14
N ASP A 366 -45.41 -2.40 -2.55
CA ASP A 366 -46.42 -1.36 -2.29
C ASP A 366 -45.89 -0.29 -1.31
N ILE A 367 -45.18 -0.68 -0.26
CA ILE A 367 -44.53 0.27 0.67
C ILE A 367 -43.50 1.14 -0.05
N MET A 368 -42.70 0.55 -0.96
CA MET A 368 -41.72 1.30 -1.75
C MET A 368 -42.40 2.25 -2.74
N LEU A 369 -43.46 1.82 -3.41
CA LEU A 369 -44.24 2.63 -4.35
C LEU A 369 -44.94 3.79 -3.65
N ASP A 370 -45.47 3.59 -2.45
CA ASP A 370 -46.05 4.65 -1.63
C ASP A 370 -44.99 5.65 -1.15
N ALA A 371 -43.81 5.17 -0.74
CA ALA A 371 -42.68 6.04 -0.39
C ALA A 371 -42.21 6.88 -1.59
N LEU A 372 -42.16 6.28 -2.78
CA LEU A 372 -41.84 6.97 -4.02
C LEU A 372 -42.92 7.99 -4.37
N HIS A 373 -44.20 7.62 -4.32
CA HIS A 373 -45.32 8.54 -4.57
C HIS A 373 -45.25 9.76 -3.65
N LYS A 374 -44.96 9.54 -2.37
CA LYS A 374 -44.79 10.63 -1.39
C LYS A 374 -43.62 11.56 -1.76
N LYS A 375 -42.46 11.00 -2.17
CA LYS A 375 -41.30 11.80 -2.58
C LYS A 375 -41.53 12.58 -3.87
N VAL A 376 -42.13 11.93 -4.87
CA VAL A 376 -42.50 12.58 -6.13
C VAL A 376 -43.48 13.73 -5.86
N LYS A 377 -44.43 13.54 -4.95
CA LYS A 377 -45.36 14.59 -4.52
C LYS A 377 -44.64 15.75 -3.83
N GLU A 378 -43.69 15.50 -2.93
CA GLU A 378 -42.88 16.55 -2.30
C GLU A 378 -42.12 17.40 -3.34
N VAL A 379 -41.55 16.75 -4.36
CA VAL A 379 -40.85 17.43 -5.46
C VAL A 379 -41.83 18.21 -6.33
N TYR A 380 -42.94 17.60 -6.74
CA TYR A 380 -43.99 18.26 -7.52
C TYR A 380 -44.47 19.54 -6.82
N GLN A 381 -44.76 19.47 -5.51
CA GLN A 381 -45.19 20.62 -4.72
C GLN A 381 -44.12 21.71 -4.65
N SER A 382 -42.85 21.32 -4.53
CA SER A 382 -41.72 22.27 -4.47
C SER A 382 -41.49 23.00 -5.80
N CYS A 383 -41.74 22.30 -6.91
CA CYS A 383 -41.41 22.78 -8.24
C CYS A 383 -42.60 23.50 -8.93
N LEU A 384 -43.83 23.00 -8.76
CA LEU A 384 -45.03 23.45 -9.48
C LEU A 384 -46.13 24.03 -8.58
N GLY A 385 -46.06 23.81 -7.25
CA GLY A 385 -47.06 24.25 -6.28
C GLY A 385 -48.17 23.23 -6.01
N ASP A 386 -49.12 23.57 -5.12
CA ASP A 386 -50.20 22.67 -4.71
C ASP A 386 -51.39 22.70 -5.69
N ASP A 387 -51.45 21.73 -6.60
CA ASP A 387 -52.68 21.42 -7.34
C ASP A 387 -53.59 20.51 -6.50
N GLN A 388 -54.86 20.89 -6.37
CA GLN A 388 -55.88 20.19 -5.59
C GLN A 388 -56.40 18.90 -6.25
N ALA A 389 -55.75 18.42 -7.31
CA ALA A 389 -56.13 17.21 -8.03
C ALA A 389 -55.35 16.00 -7.51
N SER A 390 -56.03 14.86 -7.33
CA SER A 390 -55.37 13.57 -7.05
C SER A 390 -54.66 13.07 -8.30
N LEU A 391 -53.53 13.70 -8.64
CA LEU A 391 -52.65 13.30 -9.73
C LEU A 391 -51.97 11.98 -9.37
N THR A 392 -51.85 11.10 -10.35
CA THR A 392 -51.07 9.86 -10.21
C THR A 392 -49.57 10.18 -10.22
N THR A 393 -48.73 9.28 -9.66
CA THR A 393 -47.26 9.45 -9.64
C THR A 393 -46.68 9.73 -11.03
N LEU A 394 -47.16 9.01 -12.05
CA LEU A 394 -46.70 9.17 -13.42
C LEU A 394 -47.09 10.54 -14.00
N GLN A 395 -48.29 11.04 -13.70
CA GLN A 395 -48.70 12.38 -14.12
C GLN A 395 -47.85 13.46 -13.45
N MET A 396 -47.60 13.33 -12.14
CA MET A 396 -46.71 14.25 -11.43
C MET A 396 -45.29 14.26 -12.03
N LEU A 397 -44.74 13.09 -12.35
CA LEU A 397 -43.43 12.96 -12.99
C LEU A 397 -43.39 13.60 -14.37
N MET A 398 -44.42 13.37 -15.21
CA MET A 398 -44.52 13.98 -16.53
C MET A 398 -44.55 15.52 -16.46
N TYR A 399 -45.25 16.10 -15.49
CA TYR A 399 -45.25 17.55 -15.30
C TYR A 399 -43.89 18.08 -14.81
N ILE A 400 -43.22 17.35 -13.90
CA ILE A 400 -41.86 17.70 -13.46
C ILE A 400 -40.88 17.64 -14.63
N GLU A 401 -40.97 16.61 -15.47
CA GLU A 401 -40.14 16.41 -16.66
C GLU A 401 -40.31 17.57 -17.65
N ASN A 402 -41.55 17.91 -17.99
CA ASN A 402 -41.83 19.05 -18.87
C ASN A 402 -41.32 20.38 -18.29
N GLN A 403 -41.43 20.57 -16.98
CA GLN A 403 -40.89 21.78 -16.33
C GLN A 403 -39.36 21.79 -16.36
N MET A 404 -38.71 20.63 -16.19
CA MET A 404 -37.27 20.53 -16.32
C MET A 404 -36.81 20.84 -17.75
N GLU A 405 -37.49 20.31 -18.76
CA GLU A 405 -37.21 20.60 -20.17
C GLU A 405 -37.34 22.10 -20.46
N ASP A 406 -38.44 22.73 -20.02
CA ASP A 406 -38.65 24.18 -20.11
C ASP A 406 -37.53 25.00 -19.44
N LEU A 407 -37.01 24.53 -18.30
CA LEU A 407 -35.93 25.20 -17.58
C LEU A 407 -34.58 25.02 -18.28
N LEU A 408 -34.32 23.84 -18.85
CA LEU A 408 -33.11 23.55 -19.62
C LEU A 408 -33.08 24.40 -20.89
N ASP A 409 -34.18 24.47 -21.63
CA ASP A 409 -34.32 25.35 -22.79
C ASP A 409 -34.05 26.82 -22.41
N ARG A 410 -34.61 27.28 -21.28
CA ARG A 410 -34.37 28.64 -20.78
C ARG A 410 -32.90 28.87 -20.41
N ILE A 411 -32.20 27.86 -19.88
CA ILE A 411 -30.76 27.93 -19.57
C ILE A 411 -29.94 28.02 -20.86
N GLU A 412 -30.27 27.24 -21.88
CA GLU A 412 -29.60 27.30 -23.18
C GLU A 412 -29.84 28.63 -23.92
N LEU A 413 -31.01 29.24 -23.71
CA LEU A 413 -31.38 30.55 -24.26
C LEU A 413 -30.78 31.74 -23.49
N ILE A 414 -30.04 31.54 -22.39
CA ILE A 414 -29.44 32.64 -21.63
C ILE A 414 -28.38 33.34 -22.48
N PRO A 415 -28.50 34.66 -22.75
CA PRO A 415 -27.48 35.40 -23.47
C PRO A 415 -26.13 35.33 -22.77
N THR A 416 -25.09 34.98 -23.54
CA THR A 416 -23.70 34.79 -23.05
C THR A 416 -23.18 36.01 -22.26
N GLU A 417 -23.57 37.23 -22.65
CA GLU A 417 -23.21 38.46 -21.95
C GLU A 417 -23.72 38.50 -20.49
N LYS A 418 -24.93 38.01 -20.22
CA LYS A 418 -25.48 37.96 -18.87
C LYS A 418 -24.80 36.87 -18.04
N LEU A 419 -24.46 35.75 -18.67
CA LEU A 419 -23.74 34.65 -18.03
C LEU A 419 -22.35 35.11 -17.57
N GLU A 420 -21.59 35.78 -18.43
CA GLU A 420 -20.27 36.33 -18.08
C GLU A 420 -20.33 37.34 -16.93
N LEU A 421 -21.35 38.21 -16.90
CA LEU A 421 -21.53 39.17 -15.82
C LEU A 421 -21.84 38.48 -14.48
N ALA A 422 -22.70 37.45 -14.51
CA ALA A 422 -23.04 36.65 -13.33
C ALA A 422 -21.82 35.85 -12.82
N GLU A 423 -21.03 35.26 -13.71
CA GLU A 423 -19.78 34.56 -13.39
C GLU A 423 -18.77 35.52 -12.74
N LYS A 424 -18.53 36.69 -13.37
CA LYS A 424 -17.64 37.73 -12.81
C LYS A 424 -18.08 38.19 -11.42
N LEU A 425 -19.39 38.25 -11.14
CA LEU A 425 -19.91 38.59 -9.81
C LEU A 425 -19.71 37.46 -8.80
N LYS A 426 -20.00 36.21 -9.17
CA LYS A 426 -19.80 35.04 -8.30
C LYS A 426 -18.33 34.80 -8.00
N ASP A 427 -17.45 35.01 -8.97
CA ASP A 427 -16.00 34.94 -8.77
C ASP A 427 -15.48 36.05 -7.87
N LYS A 428 -16.05 37.25 -7.94
CA LYS A 428 -15.74 38.34 -6.98
C LYS A 428 -16.20 37.96 -5.57
N GLU A 429 -17.39 37.41 -5.42
CA GLU A 429 -17.92 36.95 -4.13
C GLU A 429 -17.05 35.83 -3.53
N ARG A 430 -16.69 34.82 -4.34
CA ARG A 430 -15.82 33.71 -3.93
C ARG A 430 -14.44 34.21 -3.48
N ARG A 431 -13.83 35.11 -4.25
CA ARG A 431 -12.54 35.73 -3.87
C ARG A 431 -12.66 36.54 -2.58
N LYS A 432 -13.77 37.24 -2.38
CA LYS A 432 -14.03 37.98 -1.15
C LYS A 432 -14.14 37.04 0.06
N ARG A 433 -14.94 35.97 -0.05
CA ARG A 433 -15.09 34.96 1.02
C ARG A 433 -13.76 34.29 1.37
N LEU A 434 -12.94 33.95 0.36
CA LEU A 434 -11.62 33.35 0.59
C LEU A 434 -10.68 34.30 1.35
N ARG A 435 -10.70 35.59 1.02
CA ARG A 435 -9.92 36.60 1.75
C ARG A 435 -10.43 36.79 3.18
N GLU A 436 -11.74 36.88 3.36
CA GLU A 436 -12.36 37.01 4.68
C GLU A 436 -12.03 35.82 5.58
N GLU A 437 -12.07 34.60 5.05
CA GLU A 437 -11.70 33.38 5.79
C GLU A 437 -10.21 33.34 6.14
N LYS A 438 -9.32 33.72 5.21
CA LYS A 438 -7.88 33.82 5.48
C LYS A 438 -7.57 34.86 6.57
N MET A 439 -8.23 36.02 6.52
CA MET A 439 -8.10 37.05 7.56
C MET A 439 -8.63 36.55 8.92
N ARG A 440 -9.72 35.78 8.92
CA ARG A 440 -10.28 35.16 10.13
C ARG A 440 -9.30 34.16 10.74
N GLN A 441 -8.70 33.29 9.93
CA GLN A 441 -7.69 32.33 10.39
C GLN A 441 -6.45 33.02 10.96
N GLN A 442 -5.96 34.08 10.30
CA GLN A 442 -4.84 34.88 10.83
C GLN A 442 -5.20 35.52 12.18
N LYS A 443 -6.42 36.05 12.33
CA LYS A 443 -6.88 36.64 13.58
C LYS A 443 -6.96 35.59 14.69
N ILE A 444 -7.51 34.41 14.41
CA ILE A 444 -7.56 33.28 15.36
C ILE A 444 -6.15 32.88 15.79
N HIS A 445 -5.21 32.75 14.84
CA HIS A 445 -3.83 32.41 15.16
C HIS A 445 -3.13 33.49 16.00
N GLN A 446 -3.36 34.77 15.69
CA GLN A 446 -2.85 35.88 16.50
C GLN A 446 -3.44 35.87 17.91
N GLU A 447 -4.74 35.63 18.04
CA GLU A 447 -5.44 35.53 19.32
C GLU A 447 -4.96 34.32 20.14
N GLU A 448 -4.75 33.16 19.50
CA GLU A 448 -4.20 31.96 20.13
C GLU A 448 -2.76 32.21 20.64
N ARG A 449 -1.93 32.89 19.85
CA ARG A 449 -0.58 33.28 20.27
C ARG A 449 -0.61 34.22 21.47
N LEU A 450 -1.49 35.22 21.46
CA LEU A 450 -1.69 36.14 22.57
C LEU A 450 -2.17 35.38 23.82
N ARG A 451 -3.14 34.48 23.65
CA ARG A 451 -3.71 33.66 24.72
C ARG A 451 -2.66 32.76 25.36
N ARG A 452 -1.86 32.04 24.57
CA ARG A 452 -0.74 31.22 25.07
C ARG A 452 0.34 32.07 25.75
N ALA A 453 0.59 33.29 25.29
CA ALA A 453 1.53 34.19 25.95
C ALA A 453 1.00 34.66 27.31
N LEU A 454 -0.28 35.03 27.40
CA LEU A 454 -0.94 35.38 28.65
C LEU A 454 -0.98 34.20 29.63
N GLU A 455 -1.29 33.00 29.14
CA GLU A 455 -1.30 31.78 29.96
C GLU A 455 0.10 31.44 30.49
N ARG A 456 1.15 31.59 29.68
CA ARG A 456 2.55 31.47 30.17
C ARG A 456 2.92 32.53 31.19
N ALA A 457 2.39 33.76 31.06
CA ALA A 457 2.65 34.83 32.01
C ALA A 457 1.90 34.64 33.34
N GLN A 458 0.70 34.03 33.28
CA GLN A 458 -0.11 33.70 34.46
C GLN A 458 0.29 32.39 35.12
N ALA A 459 0.94 31.48 34.40
CA ALA A 459 1.42 30.22 34.95
C ALA A 459 2.44 30.49 36.06
N ASP A 460 2.23 29.86 37.21
CA ASP A 460 3.12 29.98 38.35
C ASP A 460 4.55 29.59 37.95
N THR A 461 5.48 30.52 38.17
CA THR A 461 6.90 30.24 37.98
C THR A 461 7.28 29.02 38.83
N LYS A 462 7.73 27.94 38.16
CA LYS A 462 8.18 26.73 38.85
C LYS A 462 9.31 27.12 39.82
N LYS A 463 9.04 27.07 41.12
CA LYS A 463 10.08 27.27 42.14
C LYS A 463 11.03 26.09 42.08
N THR A 464 12.15 26.25 41.40
CA THR A 464 13.24 25.30 41.46
C THR A 464 13.78 25.31 42.89
N THR A 465 13.64 24.23 43.63
CA THR A 465 14.50 23.99 44.80
C THR A 465 15.92 23.85 44.26
N GLY A 466 16.70 24.93 44.43
CA GLY A 466 17.95 25.12 43.71
C GLY A 466 18.94 23.96 43.92
N ARG A 467 19.71 23.66 42.87
CA ARG A 467 21.01 23.02 43.03
C ARG A 467 21.88 23.98 43.88
N ARG A 468 22.59 23.47 44.91
CA ARG A 468 23.45 24.32 45.77
C ARG A 468 24.32 25.23 44.90
N LEU A 469 24.35 26.51 45.27
CA LEU A 469 25.20 27.51 44.64
C LEU A 469 26.67 27.06 44.78
N ILE A 470 27.26 26.57 43.70
CA ILE A 470 28.70 26.33 43.63
C ILE A 470 29.32 27.63 43.11
N PHE A 471 30.04 28.33 43.99
CA PHE A 471 30.85 29.47 43.56
C PHE A 471 31.91 28.97 42.57
N ARG A 472 31.95 29.58 41.38
CA ARG A 472 33.07 29.46 40.47
C ARG A 472 34.04 30.60 40.78
N SER A 473 35.34 30.38 40.54
CA SER A 473 36.39 31.39 40.68
C SER A 473 35.99 32.69 39.98
N ASP A 474 36.33 33.83 40.60
CA ASP A 474 35.99 35.17 40.13
C ASP A 474 36.37 35.35 38.64
N PRO A 475 35.48 35.97 37.83
CA PRO A 475 35.82 36.27 36.45
C PRO A 475 37.00 37.25 36.39
N PRO A 476 37.90 37.13 35.40
CA PRO A 476 38.98 38.09 35.21
C PRO A 476 38.41 39.50 35.02
N ALA A 477 39.01 40.47 35.71
CA ALA A 477 38.55 41.86 35.72
C ALA A 477 38.30 42.40 34.30
N SER A 478 37.14 43.03 34.10
CA SER A 478 36.80 43.63 32.81
C SER A 478 37.79 44.74 32.48
N LYS A 479 38.46 44.64 31.32
CA LYS A 479 39.12 45.80 30.73
C LYS A 479 38.08 46.87 30.43
N GLN A 480 38.42 48.10 30.76
CA GLN A 480 37.56 49.28 30.70
C GLN A 480 36.96 49.45 29.30
N LYS A 481 35.68 49.82 29.30
CA LYS A 481 34.78 49.98 28.16
C LYS A 481 35.07 51.28 27.36
N ILE A 482 36.34 51.66 27.21
CA ILE A 482 36.74 52.95 26.61
C ILE A 482 36.91 52.81 25.09
N GLU A 483 37.41 51.67 24.58
CA GLU A 483 37.72 51.52 23.15
C GLU A 483 36.47 51.38 22.25
N LYS A 484 35.33 50.92 22.78
CA LYS A 484 34.12 50.71 21.95
C LYS A 484 33.30 51.98 21.70
N GLU A 485 33.33 52.95 22.60
CA GLU A 485 32.64 54.23 22.38
C GLU A 485 33.38 55.09 21.35
N GLU A 486 34.71 55.02 21.31
CA GLU A 486 35.53 55.68 20.28
C GLU A 486 35.28 55.06 18.88
N GLU A 487 35.16 53.74 18.79
CA GLU A 487 34.87 53.05 17.51
C GLU A 487 33.46 53.36 16.96
N ILE A 488 32.48 53.55 17.84
CA ILE A 488 31.11 53.92 17.45
C ILE A 488 31.06 55.39 17.01
N ALA A 489 31.76 56.28 17.74
CA ALA A 489 31.84 57.69 17.38
C ALA A 489 32.55 57.92 16.04
N VAL A 490 33.60 57.15 15.72
CA VAL A 490 34.29 57.22 14.43
C VAL A 490 33.38 56.73 13.29
N LYS A 491 32.60 55.67 13.50
CA LYS A 491 31.64 55.17 12.49
C LYS A 491 30.50 56.14 12.22
N GLU A 492 29.93 56.77 13.26
CA GLU A 492 28.89 57.80 13.06
C GLU A 492 29.45 59.03 12.32
N LEU A 493 30.72 59.38 12.53
CA LEU A 493 31.38 60.49 11.84
C LEU A 493 31.73 60.15 10.37
N GLU A 494 32.04 58.88 10.08
CA GLU A 494 32.19 58.38 8.70
C GLU A 494 30.85 58.33 7.95
N GLU A 495 29.78 57.85 8.58
CA GLU A 495 28.45 57.80 7.97
C GLU A 495 27.89 59.20 7.68
N THR A 496 28.07 60.16 8.60
CA THR A 496 27.63 61.55 8.38
C THR A 496 28.38 62.25 7.25
N ASN A 497 29.70 62.02 7.12
CA ASN A 497 30.49 62.53 6.00
C ASN A 497 30.11 61.89 4.65
N TYR A 498 29.62 60.65 4.65
CA TYR A 498 29.19 59.97 3.42
C TYR A 498 27.84 60.49 2.90
N PHE A 499 26.92 60.92 3.79
CA PHE A 499 25.58 61.34 3.40
C PHE A 499 25.39 62.85 3.20
N PHE A 500 26.27 63.70 3.77
CA PHE A 500 26.04 65.16 3.82
C PHE A 500 27.16 66.03 3.25
N ASN A 501 28.16 65.46 2.55
CA ASN A 501 29.16 66.21 1.78
C ASN A 501 29.07 65.95 0.28
#